data_AF-A0A257PAH5-F1
#
_entry.id   AF-A0A257PAH5-F1
#
_cell.length_a   1.000
_cell.length_b   1.000
_cell.length_c   1.000
_cell.angle_alpha   90.00
_cell.angle_beta   90.00
_cell.angle_gamma   90.00
#
_symmetry.space_group_name_H-M   'P 1'
#
loop_
_entity.id
_entity.type
_entity.pdbx_description
1 polymer ?
#
loop_
_entity_poly.entity_id
_entity_poly.type
_entity_poly.pdbx_seq_one_letter_code
_entity_poly.pdbx_strand_id
1 'polypeptide(L)' 'MLLTARALAPLDKLLGLAAPLLAPGGICLFPKGKNHEVELAPASALWHMEVERCKNPLDDQACILKVSNLRHVGLPG' A
#
# COMPACT_ATOMS: atom_id res chain seq x y z
N MET A 1 8.16 -4.98 -12.10
CA MET A 1 8.10 -6.04 -11.05
C MET A 1 6.84 -5.84 -10.23
N LEU A 2 6.15 -6.92 -9.86
CA LEU A 2 4.87 -6.92 -9.14
C LEU A 2 5.04 -7.56 -7.77
N LEU A 3 4.64 -6.86 -6.70
CA LEU A 3 4.64 -7.36 -5.32
C LEU A 3 3.20 -7.43 -4.80
N THR A 4 2.83 -8.54 -4.16
CA THR A 4 1.50 -8.76 -3.58
C THR A 4 1.58 -9.27 -2.13
N ALA A 5 0.72 -8.79 -1.22
CA ALA A 5 0.65 -9.32 0.16
C ALA A 5 -0.79 -9.43 0.68
N ARG A 6 -1.18 -10.57 1.28
CA ARG A 6 -2.52 -10.79 1.85
C ARG A 6 -2.52 -10.56 3.37
N ALA A 7 -3.59 -9.92 3.86
CA ALA A 7 -3.75 -9.32 5.19
C ALA A 7 -3.24 -10.15 6.40
N LEU A 8 -2.02 -9.86 6.85
CA LEU A 8 -1.51 -10.21 8.19
C LEU A 8 -0.98 -8.98 8.95
N ALA A 9 -0.89 -7.80 8.32
CA ALA A 9 -0.29 -6.61 8.93
C ALA A 9 -0.94 -5.28 8.44
N PRO A 10 -0.88 -4.21 9.26
CA PRO A 10 -1.24 -2.85 8.87
C PRO A 10 -0.45 -2.34 7.64
N LEU A 11 -1.05 -1.43 6.86
CA LEU A 11 -0.48 -0.95 5.59
C LEU A 11 0.94 -0.37 5.73
N ASP A 12 1.22 0.44 6.74
CA ASP A 12 2.54 1.02 7.01
C ASP A 12 3.65 -0.05 7.12
N LYS A 13 3.37 -1.16 7.81
CA LYS A 13 4.32 -2.28 7.92
C LYS A 13 4.56 -2.94 6.57
N LEU A 14 3.49 -3.14 5.79
CA LEU A 14 3.60 -3.72 4.45
C LEU A 14 4.44 -2.83 3.53
N LEU A 15 4.27 -1.51 3.61
CA LEU A 15 5.09 -0.54 2.86
C LEU A 15 6.55 -0.59 3.29
N GLY A 16 6.84 -0.69 4.59
CA GLY A 16 8.21 -0.84 5.08
C GLY A 16 8.91 -2.10 4.58
N LEU A 17 8.17 -3.21 4.44
CA LEU A 17 8.69 -4.45 3.87
C LEU A 17 8.83 -4.37 2.33
N ALA A 18 7.93 -3.66 1.67
CA ALA A 18 7.91 -3.52 0.22
C ALA A 18 8.97 -2.55 -0.32
N ALA A 19 9.20 -1.44 0.37
CA ALA A 19 10.09 -0.36 -0.06
C ALA A 19 11.51 -0.83 -0.48
N PRO A 20 12.25 -1.63 0.33
CA PRO A 20 13.59 -2.07 -0.07
C PRO A 20 13.58 -3.11 -1.21
N LEU A 21 12.45 -3.78 -1.41
CA LEU A 21 12.29 -4.78 -2.47
C LEU A 21 11.85 -4.14 -3.78
N LEU A 22 11.36 -2.91 -3.78
CA LEU A 22 10.78 -2.27 -4.95
C LEU A 22 11.85 -1.76 -5.91
N ALA A 23 11.80 -2.23 -7.16
CA ALA A 23 12.57 -1.62 -8.24
C ALA A 23 12.00 -0.21 -8.57
N PRO A 24 12.81 0.69 -9.16
CA PRO A 24 12.32 1.97 -9.65
C PRO A 24 11.08 1.80 -10.56
N GLY A 25 10.02 2.56 -10.29
CA GLY A 25 8.73 2.45 -11.00
C GLY A 25 7.91 1.20 -10.64
N GLY A 26 8.32 0.44 -9.62
CA GLY A 26 7.58 -0.72 -9.13
C GLY A 26 6.23 -0.35 -8.52
N ILE A 27 5.32 -1.33 -8.51
CA ILE A 27 3.95 -1.18 -7.99
C ILE A 27 3.69 -2.28 -6.96
N CYS A 28 3.06 -1.91 -5.86
CA CYS A 28 2.57 -2.85 -4.85
C CYS A 28 1.06 -3.03 -4.98
N LEU A 29 0.58 -4.27 -4.89
CA LEU A 29 -0.83 -4.58 -4.74
C LEU A 29 -1.10 -5.16 -3.34
N PHE A 30 -1.89 -4.44 -2.56
CA PHE A 30 -2.27 -4.86 -1.21
C PHE A 30 -3.78 -5.12 -1.15
N PRO A 31 -4.19 -6.40 -1.22
CA PRO A 31 -5.52 -6.83 -0.79
C PRO A 31 -5.79 -6.42 0.65
N LYS A 32 -6.81 -5.58 0.85
CA LYS A 32 -7.26 -5.08 2.14
C LYS A 32 -8.76 -5.32 2.32
N GLY A 33 -9.16 -5.43 3.57
CA GLY A 33 -10.57 -5.53 3.96
C GLY A 33 -11.18 -4.16 4.24
N LYS A 34 -12.32 -4.18 4.95
CA LYS A 34 -13.14 -3.00 5.28
C LYS A 34 -12.41 -1.82 5.91
N ASN A 35 -11.33 -2.07 6.65
CA ASN A 35 -10.60 -1.03 7.39
C ASN A 35 -9.48 -0.36 6.58
N HIS A 36 -9.37 -0.63 5.27
CA HIS A 36 -8.28 -0.11 4.43
C HIS A 36 -8.12 1.42 4.48
N GLU A 37 -9.22 2.17 4.63
CA GLU A 37 -9.17 3.63 4.74
C GLU A 37 -8.57 4.11 6.06
N VAL A 38 -8.87 3.42 7.16
CA VAL A 38 -8.32 3.74 8.48
C VAL A 38 -6.81 3.48 8.51
N GLU A 39 -6.35 2.48 7.77
CA GLU A 39 -4.92 2.15 7.65
C GLU A 39 -4.14 3.10 6.75
N LEU A 40 -4.81 3.83 5.84
CA LEU A 40 -4.16 4.77 4.92
C LEU A 40 -3.69 6.03 5.64
N ALA A 41 -4.45 6.54 6.60
CA ALA A 41 -4.08 7.75 7.34
C ALA A 41 -2.71 7.67 8.04
N PRO A 42 -2.40 6.65 8.86
CA PRO A 42 -1.09 6.54 9.50
C PRO A 42 0.02 6.25 8.47
N ALA A 43 -0.27 5.52 7.39
CA ALA A 43 0.71 5.23 6.36
C ALA A 43 1.13 6.49 5.59
N SER A 44 0.19 7.38 5.27
CA SER A 44 0.47 8.67 4.59
C SER A 44 1.31 9.64 5.41
N ALA A 45 1.40 9.47 6.73
CA ALA A 45 2.28 10.28 7.58
C ALA A 45 3.76 9.86 7.45
N LEU A 46 4.03 8.61 7.11
CA LEU A 46 5.38 8.05 7.02
C LEU A 46 5.88 7.90 5.58
N TRP A 47 4.95 7.81 4.62
CA TRP A 47 5.24 7.49 3.22
C TRP A 47 4.61 8.50 2.26
N HIS A 48 5.42 8.97 1.33
CA HIS A 48 4.93 9.57 0.09
C HIS A 48 4.59 8.45 -0.89
N MET A 49 3.36 8.45 -1.41
CA MET A 49 2.86 7.40 -2.28
C MET A 49 1.62 7.85 -3.05
N GLU A 50 1.41 7.25 -4.22
CA GLU A 50 0.17 7.33 -4.98
C GLU A 50 -0.66 6.06 -4.76
N VAL A 51 -1.94 6.21 -4.46
CA VAL A 51 -2.83 5.11 -4.11
C VAL A 51 -4.07 5.11 -5.00
N GLU A 52 -4.21 4.04 -5.77
CA GLU A 52 -5.43 3.73 -6.52
C GLU A 52 -6.20 2.60 -5.81
N ARG A 53 -7.52 2.76 -5.70
CA ARG A 53 -8.40 1.82 -5.00
C ARG A 53 -9.19 1.01 -6.02
N CYS A 54 -8.92 -0.28 -6.10
CA CYS A 54 -9.68 -1.21 -6.92
C CYS A 54 -10.71 -1.92 -6.04
N LYS A 55 -11.95 -1.42 -6.04
CA LYS A 55 -13.07 -2.02 -5.29
C LYS A 55 -13.61 -3.26 -6.00
N ASN A 56 -14.07 -4.25 -5.25
CA ASN A 56 -14.82 -5.37 -5.81
C ASN A 56 -16.30 -4.96 -6.00
N PRO A 57 -16.88 -5.11 -7.21
CA PRO A 57 -18.30 -4.82 -7.44
C PRO A 57 -19.27 -5.68 -6.62
N LEU A 58 -18.85 -6.87 -6.18
CA LEU A 58 -19.68 -7.84 -5.46
C LEU A 58 -19.46 -7.83 -3.93
N ASP A 59 -18.44 -7.12 -3.46
CA ASP A 59 -18.07 -7.06 -2.04
C ASP A 59 -17.43 -5.69 -1.75
N ASP A 60 -18.22 -4.79 -1.17
CA ASP A 60 -17.80 -3.43 -0.84
C ASP A 60 -16.74 -3.37 0.27
N GLN A 61 -16.58 -4.46 1.03
CA GLN A 61 -15.58 -4.60 2.08
C GLN A 61 -14.22 -5.07 1.53
N ALA A 62 -14.18 -5.59 0.30
CA ALA A 62 -12.95 -6.04 -0.35
C ALA A 62 -12.39 -4.97 -1.29
N CYS A 63 -11.15 -4.53 -1.03
CA CYS A 63 -10.46 -3.52 -1.82
C CYS A 63 -9.02 -3.93 -2.07
N ILE A 64 -8.53 -3.76 -3.30
CA ILE A 64 -7.10 -3.86 -3.60
C ILE A 64 -6.55 -2.44 -3.68
N LEU A 65 -5.58 -2.13 -2.83
CA LEU A 65 -4.82 -0.89 -2.94
C LEU A 65 -3.64 -1.11 -3.90
N LYS A 66 -3.63 -0.36 -4.99
CA LYS A 66 -2.48 -0.25 -5.90
C LYS A 66 -1.65 0.95 -5.48
N VAL A 67 -0.43 0.70 -4.99
CA VAL A 67 0.47 1.72 -4.46
C VAL A 67 1.68 1.88 -5.36
N SER A 68 2.00 3.12 -5.72
CA SER A 68 3.15 3.49 -6.56
C SER A 68 3.86 4.74 -6.02
N ASN A 69 5.01 5.09 -6.60
CA ASN A 69 5.83 6.24 -6.18
C ASN A 69 6.19 6.24 -4.68
N LEU A 70 6.39 5.04 -4.12
CA LEU A 70 6.63 4.84 -2.69
C LEU A 70 7.99 5.39 -2.24
N ARG A 71 7.99 6.35 -1.31
CA ARG A 71 9.20 6.92 -0.68
C ARG A 71 8.94 7.23 0.79
N HIS A 72 9.93 7.02 1.66
CA HIS A 72 9.80 7.34 3.07
C HIS A 72 10.01 8.84 3.30
N VAL A 73 9.14 9.51 4.05
CA VAL A 73 9.16 10.98 4.24
C VAL A 73 10.39 11.46 5.02
N GLY A 74 11.01 10.58 5.82
CA GLY A 74 12.18 10.90 6.65
C GLY A 74 13.54 10.42 6.14
N LEU A 75 13.62 9.75 4.99
CA LEU A 75 14.91 9.34 4.41
C LEU A 75 15.29 10.31 3.28
N PRO A 76 16.48 10.94 3.32
CA PRO A 76 16.98 11.67 2.16
C PRO A 76 17.14 10.66 1.01
N GLY A 77 16.48 10.95 -0.11
CA GLY A 77 16.57 10.17 -1.35
C GLY A 77 17.90 10.37 -2.08
#